data_AF-A0A383CY59-F1
#
_entry.id   AF-A0A383CY59-F1
#
_cell.length_a   1.000
_cell.length_b   1.000
_cell.length_c   1.000
_cell.angle_alpha   90.00
_cell.angle_beta   90.00
_cell.angle_gamma   90.00
#
_symmetry.space_group_name_H-M   'P 1'
#
loop_
_entity.id
_entity.type
_entity.pdbx_description
1 polymer ?
#
loop_
_entity_poly.entity_id
_entity_poly.type
_entity_poly.pdbx_seq_one_letter_code
_entity_poly.pdbx_strand_id
1 'polypeptide(L)'
;MTALRTLVKDSSLKERALKVIPGGMYGHQNSARLPEGYPQFMSLGKASRIWDVDGNEYIDLMCSYGPIILGHSHAKVEEAAMKQQCLADCQNGPSSHMVELAEKMTSIVKHGDWVMFAKNGTDATTIC
;
A
#
# COMPACT_ATOMS: atom_id res chain seq x y z
N MET A 1 -23.43 7.29 21.93
CA MET A 1 -22.17 6.93 22.59
C MET A 1 -21.49 5.87 21.75
N THR A 2 -20.51 6.24 20.93
CA THR A 2 -19.69 5.26 20.20
C THR A 2 -18.81 4.56 21.24
N ALA A 3 -18.87 3.24 21.33
CA ALA A 3 -17.99 2.48 22.21
C ALA A 3 -16.53 2.86 21.91
N LEU A 4 -15.74 3.09 22.96
CA LEU A 4 -14.29 3.30 22.83
C LEU A 4 -13.68 2.07 22.16
N ARG A 5 -13.03 2.28 21.01
CA ARG A 5 -12.31 1.23 20.28
C ARG A 5 -11.16 0.71 21.14
N THR A 6 -10.93 -0.60 21.11
CA THR A 6 -9.82 -1.25 21.84
C THR A 6 -8.59 -1.34 20.95
N LEU A 7 -7.40 -1.03 21.49
CA LEU A 7 -6.11 -1.04 20.79
C LEU A 7 -5.06 -1.90 21.53
N VAL A 8 -5.49 -3.02 22.11
CA VAL A 8 -4.64 -3.86 22.96
C VAL A 8 -3.59 -4.59 22.14
N LYS A 9 -3.97 -5.18 21.01
CA LYS A 9 -3.03 -5.86 20.11
C LYS A 9 -2.12 -4.86 19.42
N ASP A 10 -2.65 -3.73 18.98
CA ASP A 10 -1.88 -2.63 18.40
C ASP A 10 -0.78 -2.15 19.36
N SER A 11 -1.12 -1.91 20.64
CA SER A 11 -0.14 -1.48 21.65
C SER A 11 0.95 -2.52 21.89
N SER A 12 0.59 -3.80 21.99
CA SER A 12 1.56 -4.89 22.12
C SER A 12 2.51 -4.97 20.92
N LEU A 13 2.00 -4.76 19.70
CA LEU A 13 2.82 -4.71 18.50
C LEU A 13 3.73 -3.48 18.47
N LYS A 14 3.27 -2.30 18.91
CA LYS A 14 4.11 -1.09 19.03
C LYS A 14 5.30 -1.33 19.95
N GLU A 15 5.07 -1.91 21.12
CA GLU A 15 6.13 -2.25 22.08
C GLU A 15 7.16 -3.23 21.50
N ARG A 16 6.70 -4.23 20.74
CA ARG A 16 7.59 -5.19 20.07
C ARG A 16 8.37 -4.54 18.93
N ALA A 17 7.71 -3.70 18.14
CA ALA A 17 8.31 -2.98 17.02
C ALA A 17 9.44 -2.05 17.50
N LEU A 18 9.25 -1.33 18.61
CA LEU A 18 10.29 -0.47 19.20
C LEU A 18 11.59 -1.20 19.55
N LYS A 19 11.52 -2.51 19.81
CA LYS A 19 12.70 -3.33 20.15
C LYS A 19 13.50 -3.75 18.91
N VAL A 20 12.89 -3.73 17.72
CA VAL A 20 13.47 -4.35 16.51
C VAL A 20 13.44 -3.46 15.26
N ILE A 21 12.75 -2.32 15.32
CA ILE A 21 12.66 -1.32 14.24
C ILE A 21 13.11 0.03 14.81
N PRO A 22 14.10 0.72 14.19
CA PRO A 22 14.50 2.06 14.62
C PRO A 22 13.30 3.02 14.65
N GLY A 23 13.03 3.61 15.83
CA GLY A 23 11.88 4.49 16.03
C GLY A 23 10.51 3.78 15.95
N GLY A 24 10.48 2.44 15.99
CA GLY A 24 9.28 1.61 15.95
C GLY A 24 8.61 1.48 14.58
N MET A 25 8.81 2.44 13.67
CA MET A 25 8.26 2.39 12.31
C MET A 25 8.94 3.43 11.40
N TYR A 26 8.97 3.16 10.09
CA TYR A 26 9.58 4.04 9.09
C TYR A 26 8.57 4.76 8.19
N GLY A 27 9.00 5.90 7.63
CA GLY A 27 8.31 6.58 6.53
C GLY A 27 6.85 6.92 6.79
N HIS A 28 6.04 6.83 5.73
CA HIS A 28 4.59 7.07 5.80
C HIS A 28 3.84 6.02 6.62
N GLN A 29 4.46 4.87 6.92
CA GLN A 29 3.82 3.85 7.74
C GLN A 29 3.81 4.23 9.21
N ASN A 30 4.64 5.18 9.66
CA ASN A 30 4.67 5.59 11.06
C ASN A 30 3.46 6.47 11.42
N SER A 31 2.56 5.95 12.26
CA SER A 31 1.34 6.62 12.68
C SER A 31 1.56 7.63 13.81
N ALA A 32 2.77 7.81 14.32
CA ALA A 32 3.06 8.75 15.41
C ALA A 32 2.76 10.23 15.06
N ARG A 33 2.62 10.55 13.76
CA ARG A 33 2.20 11.87 13.28
C ARG A 33 0.67 12.02 13.13
N LEU A 34 -0.09 10.96 13.39
CA LEU A 34 -1.54 10.95 13.29
C LEU A 34 -2.17 11.19 14.68
N PRO A 35 -3.47 11.54 14.75
CA PRO A 35 -4.14 11.81 16.01
C PRO A 35 -4.06 10.63 17.00
N GLU A 36 -4.18 10.95 18.28
CA GLU A 36 -4.25 9.96 19.34
C GLU A 36 -5.39 8.95 19.07
N GLY A 37 -5.11 7.67 19.30
CA GLY A 37 -6.04 6.59 19.02
C GLY A 37 -6.10 6.13 17.56
N TYR A 38 -5.27 6.68 16.66
CA TYR A 38 -5.10 6.12 15.32
C TYR A 38 -4.35 4.77 15.40
N PRO A 39 -4.90 3.68 14.81
CA PRO A 39 -4.24 2.38 14.82
C PRO A 39 -2.99 2.39 13.93
N GLN A 40 -1.88 1.86 14.43
CA GLN A 40 -0.62 1.74 13.70
C GLN A 40 -0.62 0.50 12.81
N PHE A 41 -1.28 -0.57 13.26
CA PHE A 41 -1.26 -1.86 12.57
C PHE A 41 -2.63 -2.20 11.99
N MET A 42 -2.64 -2.45 10.68
CA MET A 42 -3.82 -2.85 9.92
C MET A 42 -3.80 -4.36 9.65
N SER A 43 -4.97 -5.00 9.58
CA SER A 43 -5.11 -6.45 9.37
C SER A 43 -5.82 -6.83 8.06
N LEU A 44 -6.78 -6.02 7.62
CA LEU A 44 -7.61 -6.32 6.45
C LEU A 44 -7.98 -5.03 5.72
N GLY A 45 -8.14 -5.11 4.40
CA GLY A 45 -8.80 -4.10 3.57
C GLY A 45 -9.81 -4.78 2.64
N LYS A 46 -10.98 -4.16 2.44
CA LYS A 46 -11.99 -4.61 1.47
C LYS A 46 -12.83 -3.44 0.99
N ALA A 47 -12.88 -3.24 -0.32
CA ALA A 47 -13.56 -2.11 -0.94
C ALA A 47 -13.11 -0.78 -0.30
N SER A 48 -14.04 0.01 0.25
CA SER A 48 -13.73 1.29 0.90
C SER A 48 -13.41 1.19 2.40
N ARG A 49 -13.16 -0.02 2.92
CA ARG A 49 -13.01 -0.27 4.37
C ARG A 49 -11.69 -0.95 4.70
N ILE A 50 -11.19 -0.63 5.88
CA ILE A 50 -10.01 -1.26 6.49
C ILE A 50 -10.31 -1.66 7.94
N TRP A 51 -9.58 -2.65 8.43
CA TRP A 51 -9.63 -3.10 9.81
C TRP A 51 -8.25 -3.03 10.43
N ASP A 52 -8.18 -2.58 11.67
CA ASP A 52 -6.95 -2.70 12.45
C ASP A 52 -6.73 -4.14 12.97
N VAL A 53 -5.60 -4.38 13.63
CA VAL A 53 -5.27 -5.68 14.23
C VAL A 53 -6.18 -6.09 15.39
N ASP A 54 -6.86 -5.12 16.01
CA ASP A 54 -7.85 -5.34 17.05
C ASP A 54 -9.24 -5.65 16.48
N GLY A 55 -9.43 -5.49 15.17
CA GLY A 55 -10.67 -5.78 14.45
C GLY A 55 -11.61 -4.59 14.35
N ASN A 56 -11.17 -3.38 14.71
CA ASN A 56 -11.97 -2.18 14.55
C ASN A 56 -12.06 -1.82 13.06
N GLU A 57 -13.27 -1.52 12.59
CA GLU A 57 -13.53 -1.17 11.20
C GLU A 57 -13.52 0.36 10.98
N TYR A 58 -12.97 0.77 9.84
CA TYR A 58 -12.86 2.15 9.40
C TYR A 58 -13.26 2.29 7.94
N ILE A 59 -13.85 3.44 7.59
CA ILE A 59 -13.93 3.89 6.20
C ILE A 59 -12.55 4.46 5.84
N ASP A 60 -11.93 3.93 4.81
CA ASP A 60 -10.60 4.37 4.37
C ASP A 60 -10.72 5.58 3.45
N LEU A 61 -10.43 6.76 4.00
CA LEU A 61 -10.34 8.00 3.24
C LEU A 61 -8.91 8.33 2.81
N MET A 62 -7.92 7.55 3.25
CA MET A 62 -6.52 7.72 2.87
C MET A 62 -6.18 6.91 1.61
N CYS A 63 -6.90 5.82 1.35
CA CYS A 63 -6.69 4.91 0.23
C CYS A 63 -5.23 4.44 0.14
N SER A 64 -4.67 4.05 1.29
CA SER A 64 -3.24 3.76 1.47
C SER A 64 -2.30 4.88 0.98
N TYR A 65 -2.65 6.14 1.25
CA TYR A 65 -1.96 7.34 0.74
C TYR A 65 -2.08 7.54 -0.78
N GLY A 66 -3.12 7.00 -1.42
CA GLY A 66 -3.46 7.24 -2.82
C GLY A 66 -3.56 6.01 -3.75
N PRO A 67 -2.69 4.99 -3.67
CA PRO A 67 -2.65 3.88 -4.64
C PRO A 67 -3.95 3.07 -4.75
N ILE A 68 -4.74 2.99 -3.67
CA ILE A 68 -5.94 2.14 -3.61
C ILE A 68 -7.17 2.91 -4.10
N ILE A 69 -7.08 3.52 -5.29
CA ILE A 69 -8.15 4.35 -5.86
C ILE A 69 -9.42 3.55 -6.22
N LEU A 70 -9.28 2.26 -6.52
CA LEU A 70 -10.39 1.35 -6.84
C LEU A 70 -11.00 0.67 -5.60
N GLY A 71 -10.50 0.99 -4.40
CA GLY A 71 -10.80 0.25 -3.18
C GLY A 71 -9.94 -1.02 -3.05
N HIS A 72 -9.85 -1.51 -1.81
CA HIS A 72 -9.05 -2.68 -1.43
C HIS A 72 -9.63 -3.96 -2.03
N SER A 73 -8.76 -4.87 -2.47
CA SER A 73 -9.12 -6.17 -3.07
C SER A 73 -10.09 -6.06 -4.25
N HIS A 74 -9.85 -5.10 -5.15
CA HIS A 74 -10.65 -4.92 -6.35
C HIS A 74 -10.53 -6.16 -7.26
N ALA A 75 -11.65 -6.84 -7.50
CA ALA A 75 -11.67 -8.18 -8.12
C ALA A 75 -10.85 -8.32 -9.42
N LYS A 76 -10.93 -7.34 -10.33
CA LYS A 76 -10.16 -7.38 -11.60
C LYS A 76 -8.65 -7.23 -11.39
N VAL A 77 -8.22 -6.49 -10.36
CA VAL A 77 -6.81 -6.28 -10.04
C VAL A 77 -6.25 -7.57 -9.42
N GLU A 78 -6.97 -8.13 -8.45
CA GLU A 78 -6.60 -9.39 -7.81
C GLU A 78 -6.53 -10.54 -8.82
N GLU A 79 -7.52 -10.66 -9.71
CA GLU A 79 -7.52 -11.68 -10.76
C GLU A 79 -6.29 -11.56 -11.69
N ALA A 80 -5.93 -10.34 -12.11
CA ALA A 80 -4.76 -10.11 -12.96
C ALA A 80 -3.45 -10.46 -12.23
N ALA A 81 -3.31 -10.04 -10.97
CA ALA A 81 -2.15 -10.34 -10.15
C ALA A 81 -1.99 -11.85 -9.90
N MET A 82 -3.08 -12.54 -9.54
CA MET A 82 -3.06 -14.00 -9.33
C MET A 82 -2.67 -14.76 -10.60
N LYS A 83 -3.21 -14.37 -11.77
CA LYS A 83 -2.85 -14.98 -13.06
C LYS A 83 -1.36 -14.84 -13.35
N GLN A 84 -0.79 -13.66 -13.14
CA GLN A 84 0.65 -13.44 -13.34
C GLN A 84 1.48 -14.25 -12.33
N GLN A 85 1.07 -14.28 -11.06
CA GLN A 85 1.75 -15.02 -10.01
C GLN A 85 1.84 -16.53 -10.30
N CYS A 86 0.82 -17.12 -10.93
CA CYS A 86 0.85 -18.53 -11.38
C CYS A 86 1.91 -18.80 -12.45
N LEU A 87 2.36 -17.78 -13.18
CA LEU A 87 3.41 -17.89 -14.19
C LEU A 87 4.78 -17.61 -13.57
N ALA A 88 4.95 -16.41 -13.01
CA ALA A 88 6.12 -15.96 -12.28
C ALA A 88 5.88 -14.59 -11.64
N ASP A 89 6.53 -14.35 -10.49
CA ASP A 89 6.56 -13.04 -9.83
C ASP A 89 7.82 -12.24 -10.22
N CYS A 90 9.01 -12.78 -9.96
CA CYS A 90 10.30 -12.18 -10.32
C CYS A 90 11.11 -13.14 -11.22
N GLN A 91 11.74 -12.60 -12.27
CA GLN A 91 12.49 -13.37 -13.28
C GLN A 91 13.80 -12.64 -13.66
N ASN A 92 14.64 -13.30 -14.46
CA ASN A 92 15.93 -12.76 -14.94
C ASN A 92 15.79 -11.56 -15.91
N GLY A 93 14.56 -11.16 -16.24
CA GLY A 93 14.24 -10.02 -17.10
C GLY A 93 12.75 -9.68 -17.01
N PRO A 94 12.30 -8.57 -17.62
CA PRO A 94 10.91 -8.15 -17.58
C PRO A 94 10.00 -9.03 -18.45
N SER A 95 8.72 -9.11 -18.09
CA SER A 95 7.69 -9.69 -18.95
C SER A 95 7.24 -8.69 -20.04
N SER A 96 6.45 -9.16 -21.01
CA SER A 96 5.87 -8.30 -22.06
C SER A 96 5.03 -7.15 -21.48
N HIS A 97 4.46 -7.33 -20.29
CA HIS A 97 3.68 -6.31 -19.58
C HIS A 97 4.46 -5.02 -19.32
N MET A 98 5.80 -5.05 -19.26
CA MET A 98 6.59 -3.82 -19.16
C MET A 98 6.39 -2.91 -20.38
N VAL A 99 6.37 -3.47 -21.59
CA VAL A 99 6.17 -2.71 -22.83
C VAL A 99 4.72 -2.24 -22.93
N GLU A 100 3.76 -3.13 -22.70
CA GLU A 100 2.32 -2.80 -22.71
C GLU A 100 1.99 -1.67 -21.71
N LEU A 101 2.60 -1.70 -20.52
CA LEU A 101 2.44 -0.64 -19.52
C LEU A 101 3.11 0.67 -19.97
N ALA A 102 4.30 0.62 -20.58
CA ALA A 102 4.97 1.81 -21.09
C ALA A 102 4.15 2.51 -22.16
N GLU A 103 3.62 1.77 -23.14
CA GLU A 103 2.71 2.27 -24.18
C GLU A 103 1.44 2.88 -23.56
N LYS A 104 0.87 2.21 -22.55
CA LYS A 104 -0.30 2.74 -21.86
C LYS A 104 0.02 4.06 -21.15
N MET A 105 1.16 4.15 -20.48
CA MET A 105 1.57 5.33 -19.74
C MET A 105 1.82 6.54 -20.67
N THR A 106 2.54 6.37 -21.78
CA THR A 106 2.78 7.45 -22.75
C THR A 106 1.48 7.88 -23.45
N SER A 107 0.50 6.98 -23.59
CA SER A 107 -0.84 7.35 -24.09
C SER A 107 -1.65 8.21 -23.10
N ILE A 108 -1.43 8.05 -21.79
CA ILE A 108 -2.13 8.79 -20.72
C ILE A 108 -1.43 10.12 -20.46
N VAL A 109 -0.10 10.11 -20.32
CA VAL A 109 0.72 11.28 -20.02
C VAL A 109 1.21 11.90 -21.32
N LYS A 110 0.35 12.73 -21.93
CA LYS A 110 0.52 13.25 -23.30
C LYS A 110 1.82 14.00 -23.62
N HIS A 111 2.57 14.42 -22.61
CA HIS A 111 3.84 15.15 -22.77
C HIS A 111 5.07 14.25 -22.50
N GLY A 112 4.88 12.96 -22.23
CA GLY A 112 5.94 11.99 -22.04
C GLY A 112 6.12 11.12 -23.28
N ASP A 113 7.25 11.27 -23.98
CA ASP A 113 7.57 10.48 -25.17
C ASP A 113 8.02 9.04 -24.83
N TRP A 114 8.56 8.84 -23.63
CA TRP A 114 9.05 7.56 -23.13
C TRP A 114 8.86 7.46 -21.61
N VAL A 115 8.97 6.25 -21.06
CA VAL A 115 8.78 5.95 -19.64
C VAL A 115 9.92 5.09 -19.11
N MET A 116 10.29 5.32 -17.86
CA MET A 116 11.16 4.47 -17.07
C MET A 116 10.44 4.06 -15.78
N PHE A 117 10.54 2.79 -15.39
CA PHE A 117 9.93 2.27 -14.18
C PHE A 117 10.94 2.24 -13.04
N ALA A 118 10.49 2.66 -11.85
CA ALA A 118 11.25 2.59 -10.62
C ALA A 118 10.44 1.88 -9.54
N LYS A 119 11.07 1.46 -8.44
CA LYS A 119 10.41 0.68 -7.40
C LYS A 119 9.44 1.51 -6.56
N ASN A 120 9.72 2.81 -6.38
CA ASN A 120 8.87 3.69 -5.60
C ASN A 120 8.98 5.15 -6.06
N GLY A 121 8.15 6.03 -5.48
CA GLY A 121 8.09 7.44 -5.83
C GLY A 121 9.38 8.22 -5.52
N THR A 122 10.09 7.89 -4.44
CA THR A 122 11.40 8.50 -4.16
C THR A 122 12.36 8.20 -5.30
N ASP A 123 12.49 6.93 -5.69
CA ASP A 123 13.35 6.52 -6.80
C ASP A 123 12.99 7.28 -8.08
N ALA A 124 11.70 7.39 -8.40
CA ALA A 124 11.25 8.12 -9.59
C ALA A 124 11.64 9.60 -9.60
N THR A 125 11.81 10.22 -8.42
CA THR A 125 12.23 11.63 -8.29
C THR A 125 13.73 11.82 -8.13
N THR A 126 14.48 10.75 -7.86
CA THR A 126 15.93 10.83 -7.59
C THR A 126 16.79 10.03 -8.56
N ILE A 127 16.18 9.23 -9.44
CA ILE A 127 16.91 8.50 -10.48
C ILE A 127 17.53 9.53 -11.44
N CYS A 128 18.86 9.53 -11.50
CA CYS A 128 19.67 10.31 -12.43
C CYS A 128 20.01 9.47 -13.65
#